data_AF-A0A0L7LWI7-F1
#
_entry.id   AF-A0A0L7LWI7-F1
#
_cell.length_a   1.000
_cell.length_b   1.000
_cell.length_c   1.000
_cell.angle_alpha   90.00
_cell.angle_beta   90.00
_cell.angle_gamma   90.00
#
_symmetry.space_group_name_H-M   'P 1'
#
loop_
_entity.id
_entity.type
_entity.pdbx_description
1 polymer ?
#
loop_
_entity_poly.entity_id
_entity_poly.type
_entity_poly.pdbx_seq_one_letter_code
_entity_poly.pdbx_strand_id
1 'polypeptide(L)'
;MENEVKQRNLQRNRRRERAQRMQAQRESKVKDGDSGEDESPAREKPPRPPARRKKSREPLAEEDIIDGFAIMAFRTYEDLEVNYSITLAQITTKISKQLLYKSTFR
;
A
#
# COMPACT_ATOMS: atom_id res chain seq x y z
N MET A 1 -35.39 18.43 -5.39
CA MET A 1 -34.38 18.26 -4.33
C MET A 1 -34.64 17.08 -3.39
N GLU A 2 -35.89 16.76 -3.03
CA GLU A 2 -36.17 15.68 -2.06
C GLU A 2 -35.84 14.26 -2.57
N ASN A 3 -36.02 14.00 -3.86
CA ASN A 3 -35.77 12.70 -4.49
C ASN A 3 -34.28 12.31 -4.55
N GLU A 4 -33.39 13.27 -4.74
CA GLU A 4 -31.93 13.05 -4.76
C GLU A 4 -31.37 12.76 -3.37
N VAL A 5 -31.94 13.38 -2.32
CA VAL A 5 -31.59 13.12 -0.93
C VAL A 5 -32.01 11.71 -0.53
N LYS A 6 -33.21 11.28 -0.95
CA LYS A 6 -33.69 9.90 -0.74
C LYS A 6 -32.78 8.87 -1.43
N GLN A 7 -32.34 9.13 -2.67
CA GLN A 7 -31.39 8.24 -3.36
C GLN A 7 -30.02 8.16 -2.69
N ARG A 8 -29.46 9.29 -2.24
CA ARG A 8 -28.19 9.31 -1.49
C ARG A 8 -28.29 8.55 -0.17
N ASN A 9 -29.39 8.74 0.57
CA ASN A 9 -29.63 8.05 1.84
C ASN A 9 -29.82 6.55 1.65
N LEU A 10 -30.52 6.12 0.57
CA LEU A 10 -30.69 4.72 0.24
C LEU A 10 -29.34 4.04 -0.07
N GLN A 11 -28.46 4.71 -0.82
CA GLN A 11 -27.14 4.18 -1.13
C GLN A 11 -26.26 4.08 0.13
N ARG A 12 -26.32 5.07 1.03
CA ARG A 12 -25.61 5.07 2.32
C ARG A 12 -26.11 3.95 3.23
N ASN A 13 -27.41 3.68 3.25
CA ASN A 13 -28.01 2.60 4.05
C ASN A 13 -27.58 1.21 3.56
N ARG A 14 -27.54 0.97 2.24
CA ARG A 14 -27.05 -0.30 1.68
C ARG A 14 -25.60 -0.60 2.06
N ARG A 15 -24.73 0.42 2.12
CA ARG A 15 -23.33 0.25 2.55
C ARG A 15 -23.22 -0.13 4.02
N ARG A 16 -24.02 0.51 4.89
CA ARG A 16 -24.07 0.19 6.32
C ARG A 16 -24.56 -1.23 6.58
N GLU A 17 -25.61 -1.65 5.88
CA GLU A 17 -26.18 -2.99 6.00
C GLU A 17 -25.18 -4.08 5.59
N ARG A 18 -24.46 -3.88 4.48
CA ARG A 18 -23.41 -4.83 4.03
C ARG A 18 -22.26 -4.94 5.04
N ALA A 19 -21.86 -3.83 5.67
CA ALA A 19 -20.82 -3.81 6.69
C ALA A 19 -21.26 -4.54 7.96
N GLN A 20 -22.49 -4.30 8.43
CA GLN A 20 -23.06 -5.00 9.59
C GLN A 20 -23.17 -6.51 9.33
N ARG A 21 -23.58 -6.93 8.14
CA ARG A 21 -23.66 -8.35 7.77
C ARG A 21 -22.29 -9.04 7.81
N MET A 22 -21.24 -8.36 7.33
CA MET A 22 -19.86 -8.87 7.41
C MET A 22 -19.37 -8.96 8.84
N GLN A 23 -19.73 -7.99 9.69
CA GLN A 23 -19.34 -7.98 11.10
C GLN A 23 -20.08 -9.06 11.89
N ALA A 24 -21.37 -9.25 11.66
CA ALA A 24 -22.16 -10.33 12.25
C ALA A 24 -21.65 -11.73 11.84
N GLN A 25 -21.20 -11.91 10.58
CA GLN A 25 -20.56 -13.17 10.15
C GLN A 25 -19.19 -13.42 10.81
N ARG A 26 -18.48 -12.35 11.17
CA ARG A 26 -17.23 -12.47 11.94
C ARG A 26 -17.54 -12.79 13.40
N GLU A 27 -18.49 -12.10 14.01
CA GLU A 27 -18.90 -12.31 15.41
C GLU A 27 -19.58 -13.67 15.62
N SER A 28 -20.34 -14.17 14.65
CA SER A 28 -20.92 -15.53 14.69
C SER A 28 -19.87 -16.64 14.59
N LYS A 29 -18.66 -16.33 14.09
CA LYS A 29 -17.53 -17.25 14.03
C LYS A 29 -16.61 -17.19 15.26
N VAL A 30 -16.85 -16.25 16.18
CA VAL A 30 -16.00 -16.01 17.36
C VAL A 30 -16.71 -16.40 18.66
N LYS A 31 -18.00 -16.75 18.62
CA LYS A 31 -18.78 -17.16 19.80
C LYS A 31 -18.72 -18.66 20.16
N ASP A 32 -17.99 -19.47 19.40
CA ASP A 32 -17.57 -20.80 19.82
C ASP A 32 -16.11 -20.70 20.26
N GLY A 33 -15.90 -20.79 21.58
CA GLY A 33 -14.61 -20.57 22.22
C GLY A 33 -13.55 -21.62 21.86
N ASP A 34 -12.30 -21.13 21.86
CA ASP A 34 -11.07 -21.79 22.29
C ASP A 34 -11.18 -23.25 22.81
N SER A 35 -10.76 -24.22 21.99
CA SER A 35 -9.88 -25.36 22.35
C SER A 35 -9.89 -26.42 21.23
N GLY A 36 -8.70 -26.94 20.86
CA GLY A 36 -8.56 -28.27 20.27
C GLY A 36 -8.41 -28.36 18.74
N GLU A 37 -7.17 -28.57 18.30
CA GLU A 37 -6.76 -29.64 17.37
C GLU A 37 -7.75 -29.97 16.23
N ASP A 38 -7.62 -29.30 15.08
CA ASP A 38 -8.29 -29.68 13.83
C ASP A 38 -7.24 -30.00 12.76
N GLU A 39 -6.94 -31.29 12.68
CA GLU A 39 -6.12 -31.97 11.67
C GLU A 39 -6.84 -31.92 10.31
N SER A 40 -6.79 -30.76 9.65
CA SER A 40 -7.16 -30.60 8.24
C SER A 40 -5.91 -30.72 7.35
N PRO A 41 -5.95 -31.49 6.25
CA PRO A 41 -4.76 -31.87 5.50
C PRO A 41 -4.05 -30.61 5.02
N ALA A 42 -2.73 -30.59 5.22
CA ALA A 42 -1.84 -29.49 4.90
C ALA A 42 -2.09 -28.95 3.49
N ARG A 43 -2.96 -27.94 3.37
CA ARG A 43 -2.86 -26.97 2.28
C ARG A 43 -1.59 -26.21 2.60
N GLU A 44 -0.47 -26.72 2.10
CA GLU A 44 0.81 -26.02 2.06
C GLU A 44 0.55 -24.65 1.42
N LYS A 45 0.32 -23.65 2.28
CA LYS A 45 0.26 -22.27 1.83
C LYS A 45 1.66 -22.01 1.26
N PRO A 46 1.78 -21.58 -0.01
CA PRO A 46 3.09 -21.30 -0.58
C PRO A 46 3.86 -20.38 0.38
N PRO A 47 5.17 -20.62 0.58
CA PRO A 47 5.96 -19.92 1.57
C PRO A 47 5.76 -18.42 1.37
N ARG A 48 5.22 -17.78 2.42
CA ARG A 48 4.92 -16.36 2.36
C ARG A 48 6.24 -15.64 2.10
N PRO A 49 6.34 -14.82 1.03
CA PRO A 49 7.58 -14.10 0.77
C PRO A 49 7.96 -13.29 2.02
N PRO A 50 9.27 -13.21 2.33
CA PRO A 50 9.74 -12.57 3.54
C PRO A 50 9.16 -11.15 3.61
N ALA A 51 8.59 -10.82 4.77
CA ALA A 51 8.02 -9.49 5.01
C ALA A 51 9.09 -8.45 4.69
N ARG A 52 8.91 -7.71 3.59
CA ARG A 52 9.83 -6.67 3.16
C ARG A 52 9.88 -5.64 4.27
N ARG A 53 10.96 -5.63 5.05
CA ARG A 53 11.17 -4.66 6.15
C ARG A 53 10.93 -3.27 5.57
N LYS A 54 9.87 -2.59 6.03
CA LYS A 54 9.65 -1.18 5.72
C LYS A 54 10.83 -0.45 6.35
N LYS A 55 11.81 -0.06 5.53
CA LYS A 55 12.90 0.80 6.00
C LYS A 55 12.23 2.13 6.33
N SER A 56 12.03 2.38 7.63
CA SER A 56 11.70 3.68 8.20
C SER A 56 12.92 4.58 8.02
N ARG A 57 13.22 4.93 6.78
CA ARG A 57 14.09 6.07 6.53
C ARG A 57 13.17 7.27 6.66
N GLU A 58 13.48 8.19 7.56
CA GLU A 58 12.84 9.50 7.54
C GLU A 58 12.88 10.01 6.09
N PRO A 59 11.75 10.47 5.54
CA PRO A 59 11.73 11.07 4.22
C PRO A 59 12.77 12.18 4.18
N LEU A 60 13.70 12.12 3.22
CA LEU A 60 14.74 13.16 3.03
C LEU A 60 14.13 14.53 2.69
N ALA A 61 12.85 14.55 2.32
CA ALA A 61 12.08 15.73 2.00
C ALA A 61 10.63 15.49 2.39
N GLU A 62 9.93 16.56 2.73
CA GLU A 62 8.48 16.54 2.93
C GLU A 62 7.80 16.60 1.56
N GLU A 63 6.87 15.68 1.30
CA GLU A 63 6.15 15.58 0.03
C GLU A 63 4.68 15.90 0.24
N ASP A 64 4.21 16.99 -0.38
CA ASP A 64 2.82 17.44 -0.38
C ASP A 64 2.17 17.18 -1.73
N ILE A 65 0.91 16.73 -1.72
CA ILE A 65 0.12 16.52 -2.93
C ILE A 65 -0.93 17.62 -3.06
N ILE A 66 -0.81 18.47 -4.08
CA ILE A 66 -1.73 19.58 -4.37
C ILE A 66 -2.18 19.47 -5.83
N ASP A 67 -3.49 19.41 -6.06
CA ASP A 67 -4.10 19.34 -7.40
C ASP A 67 -3.51 18.26 -8.35
N GLY A 68 -3.05 17.14 -7.78
CA GLY A 68 -2.44 16.03 -8.54
C GLY A 68 -0.96 16.22 -8.85
N PHE A 69 -0.33 17.29 -8.37
CA PHE A 69 1.11 17.50 -8.39
C PHE A 69 1.73 17.10 -7.05
N ALA A 70 2.91 16.49 -7.10
CA ALA A 70 3.74 16.25 -5.92
C ALA A 70 4.75 17.40 -5.79
N ILE A 71 4.74 18.08 -4.65
CA ILE A 71 5.66 19.16 -4.29
C ILE A 71 6.56 18.66 -3.17
N MET A 72 7.88 18.79 -3.35
CA MET A 72 8.85 18.42 -2.33
C MET A 72 9.44 19.66 -1.67
N ALA A 73 9.49 19.68 -0.34
CA ALA A 73 10.10 20.74 0.45
C ALA A 73 11.40 20.24 1.13
N PHE A 74 12.43 21.08 1.07
CA PHE A 74 13.74 20.85 1.68
C PHE A 74 14.02 21.92 2.73
N ARG A 75 14.65 21.52 3.85
CA ARG A 75 15.01 22.45 4.92
C ARG A 75 16.22 23.29 4.54
N THR A 76 17.17 22.70 3.82
CA THR A 76 18.37 23.37 3.35
C THR A 76 18.63 23.12 1.86
N TYR A 77 19.46 23.98 1.26
CA TYR A 77 19.90 23.80 -0.12
C TYR A 77 20.79 22.56 -0.28
N GLU A 78 21.60 22.24 0.73
CA GLU A 78 22.42 21.02 0.75
C GLU A 78 21.55 19.76 0.64
N ASP A 79 20.40 19.72 1.34
CA ASP A 79 19.47 18.59 1.26
C ASP A 79 18.93 18.38 -0.17
N LEU A 80 18.64 19.48 -0.87
CA LEU A 80 18.20 19.44 -2.27
C LEU A 80 19.31 18.90 -3.18
N GLU A 81 20.54 19.41 -3.05
CA GLU A 81 21.68 18.95 -3.85
C GLU A 81 21.99 17.47 -3.62
N VAL A 82 21.97 17.02 -2.37
CA VAL A 82 22.18 15.63 -2.00
C VAL A 82 21.09 14.75 -2.59
N ASN A 83 19.82 15.15 -2.47
CA ASN A 83 18.70 14.38 -3.02
C ASN A 83 18.77 14.31 -4.56
N TYR A 84 19.04 15.43 -5.21
CA TYR A 84 19.23 15.51 -6.65
C TYR A 84 20.38 14.59 -7.12
N SER A 85 21.53 14.66 -6.45
CA SER A 85 22.70 13.83 -6.74
C SER A 85 22.41 12.34 -6.60
N ILE A 86 21.74 11.93 -5.51
CA ILE A 86 21.32 10.55 -5.27
C ILE A 86 20.38 10.08 -6.39
N THR A 87 19.41 10.92 -6.77
CA THR A 87 18.42 10.58 -7.78
C THR A 87 19.07 10.39 -9.15
N LEU A 88 19.98 11.29 -9.54
CA LEU A 88 20.76 11.15 -10.77
C LEU A 88 21.60 9.87 -10.77
N ALA A 89 22.32 9.58 -9.67
CA ALA A 89 23.14 8.37 -9.55
C ALA A 89 22.30 7.08 -9.68
N GLN A 90 21.08 7.08 -9.14
CA GLN A 90 20.17 5.94 -9.28
C GLN A 90 19.69 5.77 -10.72
N ILE A 91 19.33 6.86 -11.40
CA ILE A 91 18.87 6.84 -12.79
C ILE A 91 19.99 6.34 -13.71
N THR A 92 21.19 6.91 -13.60
CA THR A 92 22.35 6.50 -14.41
C THR A 92 22.68 5.03 -14.19
N THR A 93 22.70 4.56 -12.94
CA THR A 93 22.93 3.15 -12.63
C THR A 93 21.86 2.24 -13.24
N LYS A 94 20.58 2.63 -13.18
CA LYS A 94 19.49 1.85 -13.79
C LYS A 94 19.65 1.76 -15.31
N ILE A 95 19.95 2.88 -15.97
CA ILE A 95 20.18 2.93 -17.42
C ILE A 95 21.38 2.07 -17.82
N SER A 96 22.52 2.23 -17.14
CA SER A 96 23.73 1.44 -17.43
C SER A 96 23.49 -0.06 -17.25
N LYS A 97 22.78 -0.49 -16.20
CA LYS A 97 22.39 -1.89 -16.01
C LYS A 97 21.48 -2.40 -17.13
N GLN A 98 20.52 -1.57 -17.56
CA GLN A 98 19.60 -1.93 -18.63
C GLN A 98 20.32 -2.05 -19.98
N LEU A 99 21.28 -1.17 -20.27
CA LEU A 99 22.13 -1.24 -21.45
C LEU A 99 23.05 -2.45 -21.42
N LEU A 100 23.68 -2.73 -20.27
CA LEU A 100 24.52 -3.91 -20.08
C LEU A 100 23.71 -5.19 -20.32
N TYR A 101 22.53 -5.31 -19.73
CA TYR A 101 21.64 -6.46 -19.92
C TYR A 101 21.27 -6.67 -21.40
N LYS A 102 20.95 -5.58 -22.12
CA LYS A 102 20.65 -5.64 -23.56
C LYS A 102 21.87 -5.99 -24.42
N SER A 103 23.07 -5.64 -23.98
CA SER A 103 24.33 -5.96 -24.67
C SER A 103 24.72 -7.43 -24.48
N THR A 104 24.54 -7.96 -23.27
CA THR A 104 24.96 -9.33 -22.92
C THR A 104 23.99 -10.40 -23.36
N PHE A 105 22.70 -10.08 -23.51
CA PHE A 105 21.64 -11.03 -23.90
C PHE A 105 21.19 -10.88 -25.37
N ARG A 106 22.03 -10.29 -26.22
CA ARG A 106 21.82 -10.24 -27.67
C ARG A 106 22.43 -11.47 -28.35
#